data_AF-A0A4U2ZZ90-F1
#
_entry.id   AF-A0A4U2ZZ90-F1
#
_cell.length_a   1.000
_cell.length_b   1.000
_cell.length_c   1.000
_cell.angle_alpha   90.00
_cell.angle_beta   90.00
_cell.angle_gamma   90.00
#
_symmetry.space_group_name_H-M   'P 1'
#
loop_
_entity.id
_entity.type
_entity.pdbx_description
1 polymer ?
#
loop_
_entity_poly.entity_id
_entity_poly.type
_entity_poly.pdbx_seq_one_letter_code
_entity_poly.pdbx_strand_id
1 'polypeptide(L)' 'LLIDVDEEHYKNTKHDAKLLYVGCTRSLHDLWIFHSGEVSPLINGLK' A
#
# COMPACT_ATOMS: atom_id res chain seq x y z
N LEU A 1 1.55 -6.20 -8.14
CA LEU A 1 2.80 -5.82 -7.44
C LEU A 1 2.76 -4.31 -7.18
N LEU A 2 2.71 -3.90 -5.92
CA LEU A 2 2.85 -2.52 -5.47
C LEU A 2 4.22 -2.36 -4.82
N ILE A 3 4.85 -1.23 -5.08
CA ILE A 3 6.19 -0.88 -4.61
C ILE A 3 6.08 0.43 -3.83
N ASP A 4 7.03 0.66 -2.93
CA ASP A 4 7.13 1.86 -2.11
C ASP A 4 5.86 2.10 -1.27
N VAL A 5 5.30 1.03 -0.70
CA VAL A 5 4.16 1.12 0.23
C VAL A 5 4.65 1.38 1.66
N ASP A 6 5.41 2.45 1.80
CA ASP A 6 6.00 2.93 3.05
C ASP A 6 5.23 4.14 3.61
N GLU A 7 5.62 4.61 4.80
CA GLU A 7 5.01 5.78 5.44
C GLU A 7 5.26 7.11 4.71
N GLU A 8 6.26 7.18 3.83
CA GLU A 8 6.64 8.40 3.13
C GLU A 8 5.76 8.63 1.91
N HIS A 9 5.44 7.56 1.18
CA HIS A 9 4.61 7.59 -0.03
C HIS A 9 3.11 7.36 0.27
N TYR A 10 2.77 6.50 1.22
CA TYR A 10 1.39 6.19 1.58
C TYR A 10 1.10 6.64 3.00
N LYS A 11 0.78 7.92 3.14
CA LYS A 11 0.43 8.54 4.42
C LYS A 11 -1.01 8.20 4.80
N ASN A 12 -1.38 8.47 6.05
CA ASN A 12 -2.76 8.30 6.52
C ASN A 12 -3.70 9.42 5.99
N THR A 13 -3.72 9.61 4.66
CA THR A 13 -4.60 10.55 3.98
C THR A 13 -5.64 9.79 3.14
N LYS A 14 -6.80 10.41 2.91
CA LYS A 14 -7.88 9.80 2.11
C LYS A 14 -7.48 9.57 0.64
N HIS A 15 -6.55 10.36 0.13
CA HIS A 15 -6.10 10.24 -1.26
C HIS A 15 -5.22 9.01 -1.44
N ASP A 16 -4.24 8.84 -0.54
CA ASP A 16 -3.29 7.72 -0.57
C ASP A 16 -4.00 6.39 -0.31
N ALA A 17 -4.96 6.38 0.62
CA ALA A 17 -5.82 5.21 0.85
C ALA A 17 -6.60 4.79 -0.41
N LYS A 18 -7.08 5.76 -1.20
CA LYS A 18 -7.76 5.48 -2.47
C LYS A 18 -6.80 4.94 -3.53
N LEU A 19 -5.62 5.54 -3.66
CA LEU A 19 -4.56 5.08 -4.56
C LEU A 19 -4.17 3.63 -4.28
N LEU A 20 -3.93 3.33 -2.99
CA LEU A 20 -3.60 1.98 -2.53
C LEU A 20 -4.71 0.98 -2.89
N TYR A 21 -5.96 1.32 -2.56
CA TYR A 21 -7.12 0.46 -2.84
C TYR A 21 -7.26 0.15 -4.35
N VAL A 22 -7.09 1.16 -5.21
CA VAL A 22 -7.14 0.96 -6.66
C VAL A 22 -5.97 0.10 -7.15
N GLY A 23 -4.77 0.29 -6.60
CA GLY A 23 -3.61 -0.55 -6.90
C GLY A 23 -3.83 -2.02 -6.51
N CYS A 24 -4.38 -2.26 -5.31
CA CYS A 24 -4.68 -3.60 -4.81
C CYS A 24 -5.73 -4.31 -5.68
N THR A 25 -6.82 -3.62 -6.03
CA THR A 25 -7.94 -4.21 -6.81
C THR A 25 -7.62 -4.45 -8.29
N ARG A 26 -6.53 -3.89 -8.81
CA ARG A 26 -6.03 -4.18 -10.17
C ARG A 26 -5.13 -5.42 -10.25
N SER A 27 -4.69 -5.98 -9.12
CA SER A 27 -3.87 -7.19 -9.11
C SER A 27 -4.78 -8.42 -9.18
N LEU A 28 -4.86 -9.06 -10.35
CA LEU A 28 -5.82 -10.13 -10.68
C LEU A 28 -5.43 -11.53 -10.19
N HIS A 29 -4.13 -11.80 -10.02
CA HIS A 29 -3.62 -13.13 -9.70
C HIS A 29 -2.88 -13.15 -8.36
N ASP A 30 -1.81 -12.36 -8.23
CA ASP A 30 -1.06 -12.25 -6.99
C ASP A 30 -0.80 -10.78 -6.62
N LEU A 31 -1.12 -10.42 -5.38
CA LEU A 31 -0.83 -9.11 -4.80
C LEU A 31 0.44 -9.20 -3.97
N TRP A 32 1.50 -8.60 -4.49
CA TRP A 32 2.77 -8.44 -3.78
C TRP A 32 2.94 -6.98 -3.40
N ILE A 33 3.21 -6.71 -2.12
CA ILE A 33 3.42 -5.37 -1.59
C ILE A 33 4.86 -5.29 -1.10
N PHE A 34 5.60 -4.33 -1.64
CA PHE A 34 6.97 -4.03 -1.22
C PHE A 34 6.99 -2.65 -0.56
N HIS A 35 7.71 -2.55 0.54
CA HIS A 35 7.95 -1.30 1.26
C HIS A 35 9.44 -1.21 1.57
N SER A 36 9.97 0.01 1.62
CA SER A 36 11.33 0.27 2.10
C SER A 36 11.24 0.89 3.49
N GLY A 37 11.79 0.20 4.50
CA GLY A 37 11.71 0.67 5.90
C GLY A 37 10.38 0.34 6.56
N GLU A 38 9.73 1.33 7.17
CA GLU A 38 8.45 1.15 7.87
C GLU A 38 7.29 1.02 6.88
N VAL A 39 6.43 0.04 7.14
CA VAL A 39 5.25 -0.20 6.30
C VAL A 39 4.26 0.96 6.44
N SER A 40 3.56 1.30 5.37
CA SER A 40 2.54 2.35 5.42
C SER A 40 1.54 2.13 6.58
N PRO A 41 1.18 3.18 7.34
CA PRO A 41 0.20 3.09 8.42
C PRO A 41 -1.18 2.60 7.95
N LEU A 42 -1.46 2.64 6.64
CA LEU A 42 -2.70 2.16 6.04
C LEU A 42 -2.80 0.63 6.01
N ILE A 43 -1.68 -0.08 6.06
CA ILE A 43 -1.61 -1.55 5.94
C ILE A 43 -0.88 -2.22 7.11
N ASN A 44 -0.47 -1.46 8.12
CA ASN A 44 0.21 -1.93 9.33
C ASN A 44 -0.58 -2.98 10.15
N GLY A 45 -1.82 -3.30 9.78
CA GLY A 45 -2.65 -4.34 10.40
C GLY A 45 -2.77 -5.66 9.61
N LEU A 46 -2.20 -5.74 8.40
CA LEU A 46 -2.20 -6.98 7.61
C LEU A 46 -1.13 -7.94 8.16
N LYS A 47 -1.59 -9.05 8.74
CA LYS A 47 -0.77 -10.17 9.22
C LYS A 47 -0.56 -11.21 8.13
#